data_AF-A0A956G5R0-F1
#
_entry.id   AF-A0A956G5R0-F1
#
_cell.length_a   1.000
_cell.length_b   1.000
_cell.length_c   1.000
_cell.angle_alpha   90.00
_cell.angle_beta   90.00
_cell.angle_gamma   90.00
#
_symmetry.space_group_name_H-M   'P 1'
#
loop_
_entity.id
_entity.type
_entity.pdbx_description
1 polymer ?
#
loop_
_entity_poly.entity_id
_entity_poly.type
_entity_poly.pdbx_seq_one_letter_code
_entity_poly.pdbx_strand_id
1 'polypeptide(L)'
;MTAATAQRRCVETPVSWLRLERYHLGELDGAERARVETHLERCPVCRDCLAAIVREAEAPAPSFDAILAALEAAPAGATATTTATATTASAAPERPPRQRWWQRFALWAGVGALAAAAAAALIVIRIDTRTGGGGLVSPGGLPPSRIRFKGGSLAISLVRARGGAVELAPTTFAPSGGDRFKVELTCGSGGEVRVETVVLQGRDVAFPLGRARRLRCGNRVPLPGAFGVDGNKPIDVCLVVSSAGESRISRRALRDRGLKALPRDRSVCVRVVPNSLR
;
A
#
# COMPACT_ATOMS: atom_id res chain seq x y z
N MET A 1 -16.47 25.63 -35.25
CA MET A 1 -15.04 25.68 -35.59
C MET A 1 -14.26 24.98 -34.48
N THR A 2 -14.05 23.68 -34.63
CA THR A 2 -13.28 22.83 -33.71
C THR A 2 -11.80 22.97 -34.06
N ALA A 3 -11.12 23.91 -33.40
CA ALA A 3 -9.67 24.03 -33.49
C ALA A 3 -9.01 22.86 -32.75
N ALA A 4 -8.22 22.10 -33.49
CA ALA A 4 -7.46 20.95 -33.05
C ALA A 4 -6.71 21.21 -31.74
N THR A 5 -6.86 20.28 -30.80
CA THR A 5 -5.96 20.10 -29.65
C THR A 5 -4.62 19.60 -30.18
N ALA A 6 -3.89 20.44 -30.91
CA ALA A 6 -2.49 20.19 -31.21
C ALA A 6 -1.77 20.04 -29.86
N GLN A 7 -1.15 18.89 -29.61
CA GLN A 7 -0.37 18.63 -28.41
C GLN A 7 0.68 19.75 -28.27
N ARG A 8 0.40 20.74 -27.41
CA ARG A 8 1.37 21.77 -27.06
C ARG A 8 2.50 21.06 -26.31
N ARG A 9 3.65 20.92 -26.96
CA ARG A 9 4.86 20.36 -26.34
C ARG A 9 5.69 21.53 -25.78
N CYS A 10 6.45 21.24 -24.73
CA CYS A 10 7.42 22.20 -24.21
C CYS A 10 8.48 22.50 -25.28
N VAL A 11 8.99 23.73 -25.30
CA VAL A 11 9.99 24.19 -26.29
C VAL A 11 11.39 23.64 -26.00
N GLU A 12 11.64 23.21 -24.76
CA GLU A 12 12.91 22.67 -24.27
C GLU A 12 12.64 21.54 -23.26
N THR A 13 13.58 21.28 -22.35
CA THR A 13 13.35 20.39 -21.20
C THR A 13 12.28 21.02 -20.29
N PRO A 14 11.15 20.32 -20.02
CA PRO A 14 10.11 20.86 -19.15
C PRO A 14 10.65 21.16 -17.75
N VAL A 15 10.27 22.32 -17.21
CA VAL A 15 10.50 22.61 -15.79
C VAL A 15 9.66 21.64 -14.97
N SER A 16 10.29 20.93 -14.03
CA SER A 16 9.57 19.98 -13.18
C SER A 16 8.51 20.69 -12.33
N TRP A 17 7.39 20.01 -12.07
CA TRP A 17 6.29 20.54 -11.25
C TRP A 17 6.79 21.12 -9.91
N LEU A 18 7.58 20.34 -9.16
CA LEU A 18 8.15 20.77 -7.88
C LEU A 18 9.00 22.05 -7.99
N ARG A 19 9.69 22.25 -9.11
CA ARG A 19 10.48 23.47 -9.34
C ARG A 19 9.58 24.68 -9.63
N LEU A 20 8.47 24.50 -10.35
CA LEU A 20 7.45 25.54 -10.54
C LEU A 20 6.75 25.90 -9.22
N GLU A 21 6.49 24.92 -8.36
CA GLU A 21 5.90 25.13 -7.04
C GLU A 21 6.84 25.93 -6.12
N ARG A 22 8.12 25.54 -6.04
CA ARG A 22 9.15 26.30 -5.31
C ARG A 22 9.34 27.72 -5.87
N TYR A 23 9.21 27.89 -7.20
CA TYR A 23 9.22 29.22 -7.83
C TYR A 23 8.04 30.08 -7.34
N HIS A 24 6.83 29.52 -7.33
CA HIS A 24 5.62 30.19 -6.83
C HIS A 24 5.74 30.57 -5.35
N LEU A 25 6.29 29.68 -4.52
CA LEU A 25 6.52 29.92 -3.08
C LEU A 25 7.69 30.86 -2.77
N GLY A 26 8.46 31.29 -3.78
CA GLY A 26 9.62 32.17 -3.58
C GLY A 26 10.85 31.49 -2.97
N GLU A 27 10.94 30.15 -3.04
CA GLU A 27 12.00 29.35 -2.42
C GLU A 27 13.22 29.08 -3.32
N LEU A 28 13.22 29.63 -4.55
CA LEU A 28 14.36 29.50 -5.47
C LEU A 28 15.36 30.63 -5.24
N ASP A 29 16.66 30.30 -5.32
CA ASP A 29 17.72 31.32 -5.33
C ASP A 29 17.68 32.16 -6.62
N GLY A 30 18.37 33.30 -6.64
CA GLY A 30 18.30 34.24 -7.77
C GLY A 30 18.71 33.63 -9.13
N ALA A 31 19.65 32.69 -9.14
CA ALA A 31 20.13 32.08 -10.39
C ALA A 31 19.19 30.97 -10.88
N GLU A 32 18.60 30.18 -9.97
CA GLU A 32 17.59 29.18 -10.31
C GLU A 32 16.27 29.86 -10.72
N ARG A 33 15.87 30.93 -10.02
CA ARG A 33 14.70 31.74 -10.32
C ARG A 33 14.76 32.35 -11.72
N ALA A 34 15.86 33.03 -12.06
CA ALA A 34 16.03 33.66 -13.37
C ALA A 34 15.95 32.64 -14.53
N ARG A 35 16.43 31.40 -14.31
CA ARG A 35 16.32 30.31 -15.29
C ARG A 35 14.86 29.87 -15.51
N VAL A 36 14.08 29.77 -14.44
CA VAL A 36 12.65 29.45 -14.54
C VAL A 36 11.89 30.58 -15.23
N GLU A 37 12.17 31.84 -14.87
CA GLU A 37 11.57 33.03 -15.51
C GLU A 37 11.83 33.05 -17.02
N THR A 38 13.10 32.88 -17.43
CA THR A 38 13.49 32.81 -18.85
C THR A 38 12.74 31.71 -19.61
N HIS A 39 12.53 30.54 -18.99
CA HIS A 39 11.78 29.46 -19.60
C HIS A 39 10.28 29.79 -19.68
N LEU A 40 9.71 30.37 -18.63
CA LEU A 40 8.30 30.76 -18.57
C LEU A 40 7.96 31.86 -19.58
N GLU A 41 8.88 32.73 -19.95
CA GLU A 41 8.70 33.70 -21.04
C GLU A 41 8.45 33.01 -22.39
N ARG A 42 9.12 31.88 -22.63
CA ARG A 42 9.14 31.19 -23.93
C ARG A 42 8.17 30.01 -24.02
N CYS A 43 7.79 29.40 -22.89
CA CYS A 43 7.01 28.17 -22.87
C CYS A 43 5.56 28.36 -22.37
N PRO A 44 4.54 28.37 -23.25
CA PRO A 44 3.15 28.46 -22.83
C PRO A 44 2.68 27.27 -21.99
N VAL A 45 3.21 26.07 -22.23
CA VAL A 45 2.85 24.86 -21.47
C VAL A 45 3.25 24.99 -20.01
N CYS A 46 4.48 25.42 -19.72
CA CYS A 46 4.93 25.61 -18.35
C CYS A 46 4.23 26.79 -17.66
N ARG A 47 3.80 27.82 -18.40
CA ARG A 47 2.91 28.86 -17.86
C ARG A 47 1.54 28.30 -17.46
N ASP A 48 0.94 27.44 -18.29
CA ASP A 48 -0.33 26.80 -17.98
C ASP A 48 -0.21 25.91 -16.73
N CYS A 49 0.92 25.20 -16.57
CA CYS A 49 1.23 24.45 -15.34
C CYS A 49 1.37 25.35 -14.11
N LEU A 50 2.12 26.46 -14.22
CA LEU A 50 2.25 27.43 -13.12
C LEU A 50 0.90 28.02 -12.73
N ALA A 51 0.05 28.35 -13.71
CA ALA A 51 -1.30 28.85 -13.45
C ALA A 51 -2.17 27.81 -12.73
N ALA A 52 -1.96 26.51 -12.98
CA ALA A 52 -2.64 25.45 -12.23
C ALA A 52 -2.20 25.40 -10.77
N ILE A 53 -0.89 25.52 -10.50
CA ILE A 53 -0.33 25.59 -9.14
C ILE A 53 -0.91 26.79 -8.40
N VAL A 54 -0.95 27.97 -9.01
CA VAL A 54 -1.51 29.19 -8.40
C VAL A 54 -2.99 28.99 -8.05
N ARG A 55 -3.80 28.44 -8.97
CA ARG A 55 -5.21 28.16 -8.70
C ARG A 55 -5.41 27.15 -7.57
N GLU A 56 -4.56 26.14 -7.46
CA GLU A 56 -4.62 25.15 -6.39
C GLU A 56 -4.22 25.77 -5.04
N ALA A 57 -3.21 26.65 -5.02
CA ALA A 57 -2.78 27.35 -3.82
C ALA A 57 -3.79 28.40 -3.32
N GLU A 58 -4.49 29.07 -4.24
CA GLU A 58 -5.54 30.03 -3.94
C GLU A 58 -6.89 29.37 -3.65
N ALA A 59 -7.06 28.09 -4.01
CA ALA A 59 -8.28 27.37 -3.73
C ALA A 59 -8.49 27.35 -2.19
N PRO A 60 -9.67 27.78 -1.70
CA PRO A 60 -9.93 27.75 -0.27
C PRO A 60 -9.78 26.30 0.20
N ALA A 61 -8.91 26.10 1.18
CA ALA A 61 -8.77 24.79 1.80
C ALA A 61 -10.17 24.35 2.27
N PRO A 62 -10.61 23.12 1.95
CA PRO A 62 -11.88 22.65 2.44
C PRO A 62 -11.85 22.72 3.96
N SER A 63 -12.93 23.24 4.56
CA SER A 63 -13.04 23.23 6.01
C SER A 63 -12.97 21.80 6.52
N PHE A 64 -12.51 21.63 7.76
CA PHE A 64 -12.50 20.31 8.38
C PHE A 64 -13.89 19.65 8.35
N ASP A 65 -14.94 20.46 8.56
CA ASP A 65 -16.33 20.00 8.46
C ASP A 65 -16.72 19.58 7.05
N ALA A 66 -16.25 20.28 6.01
CA ALA A 66 -16.48 19.89 4.62
C ALA A 66 -15.76 18.57 4.27
N ILE A 67 -14.56 18.36 4.82
CA ILE A 67 -13.83 17.09 4.68
C ILE A 67 -14.60 15.96 5.38
N LEU A 68 -15.05 16.19 6.62
CA LEU A 68 -15.83 15.19 7.37
C LEU A 68 -17.14 14.86 6.65
N ALA A 69 -17.89 15.87 6.21
CA ALA A 69 -19.12 15.67 5.46
C ALA A 69 -18.88 14.91 4.14
N ALA A 70 -17.77 15.17 3.43
CA ALA A 70 -17.42 14.42 2.22
C ALA A 70 -17.07 12.95 2.50
N LEU A 71 -16.42 12.67 3.63
CA LEU A 71 -16.12 11.30 4.07
C LEU A 71 -17.38 10.54 4.51
N GLU A 72 -18.32 11.23 5.16
CA GLU A 72 -19.62 10.67 5.57
C GLU A 72 -20.58 10.48 4.40
N ALA A 73 -20.57 11.41 3.43
CA ALA A 73 -21.37 11.34 2.21
C ALA A 73 -20.81 10.33 1.19
N ALA A 74 -19.59 9.83 1.38
CA ALA A 74 -19.04 8.77 0.55
C ALA A 74 -19.91 7.51 0.74
N PRO A 75 -20.62 7.05 -0.32
CA PRO A 75 -21.51 5.89 -0.18
C PRO A 75 -20.67 4.69 0.25
N ALA A 76 -21.04 4.08 1.38
CA ALA A 76 -20.36 2.95 2.03
C ALA A 76 -20.32 1.64 1.20
N GLY A 77 -20.53 1.72 -0.11
CA GLY A 77 -20.60 0.59 -1.03
C GLY A 77 -20.29 0.93 -2.48
N ALA A 78 -19.65 2.06 -2.79
CA ALA A 78 -19.13 2.28 -4.15
C ALA A 78 -17.87 1.42 -4.39
N THR A 79 -18.07 0.11 -4.49
CA THR A 79 -17.24 -0.70 -5.39
C THR A 79 -17.28 -0.01 -6.74
N ALA A 80 -16.11 0.39 -7.24
CA ALA A 80 -15.95 0.88 -8.59
C ALA A 80 -16.38 -0.23 -9.57
N THR A 81 -17.68 -0.31 -9.86
CA THR A 81 -18.20 -1.05 -11.00
C THR A 81 -17.73 -0.27 -12.21
N THR A 82 -16.60 -0.68 -12.78
CA THR A 82 -16.22 -0.27 -14.12
C THR A 82 -17.27 -0.86 -15.05
N THR A 83 -18.32 -0.09 -15.34
CA THR A 83 -19.29 -0.45 -16.36
C THR A 83 -18.58 -0.34 -17.71
N ALA A 84 -17.86 -1.39 -18.07
CA ALA A 84 -17.36 -1.58 -19.42
C ALA A 84 -18.58 -1.83 -20.30
N THR A 85 -18.97 -0.81 -21.07
CA THR A 85 -19.96 -0.91 -22.14
C THR A 85 -19.38 -1.81 -23.23
N ALA A 86 -19.66 -3.12 -23.14
CA ALA A 86 -19.34 -4.06 -24.19
C ALA A 86 -20.42 -3.97 -25.28
N THR A 87 -20.06 -3.37 -26.41
CA THR A 87 -20.84 -3.37 -27.66
C THR A 87 -20.99 -4.79 -28.19
N THR A 88 -22.22 -5.17 -28.50
CA THR A 88 -22.61 -6.49 -29.01
C THR A 88 -22.32 -6.66 -30.50
N ALA A 89 -22.00 -7.90 -30.86
CA ALA A 89 -22.21 -8.61 -32.14
C ALA A 89 -21.11 -8.59 -33.23
N SER A 90 -20.53 -9.77 -33.50
CA SER A 90 -20.72 -10.43 -34.80
C SER A 90 -20.37 -11.94 -34.74
N ALA A 91 -20.95 -12.66 -35.70
CA ALA A 91 -21.25 -14.08 -35.84
C ALA A 91 -20.10 -15.12 -35.78
N ALA A 92 -20.52 -16.36 -35.51
CA ALA A 92 -19.79 -17.62 -35.41
C ALA A 92 -19.11 -18.10 -36.72
N PRO A 93 -18.29 -19.18 -36.66
CA PRO A 93 -18.86 -20.48 -37.01
C PRO A 93 -18.47 -21.66 -36.08
N GLU A 94 -19.37 -22.64 -36.06
CA GLU A 94 -19.33 -23.91 -35.35
C GLU A 94 -18.27 -24.90 -35.88
N ARG A 95 -17.73 -25.75 -34.99
CA ARG A 95 -17.28 -27.14 -35.24
C ARG A 95 -16.90 -27.86 -33.93
N PRO A 96 -16.79 -29.21 -33.91
CA PRO A 96 -17.74 -30.15 -33.27
C PRO A 96 -17.34 -30.63 -31.85
N PRO A 97 -18.23 -31.36 -31.14
CA PRO A 97 -18.04 -31.74 -29.75
C PRO A 97 -17.11 -32.96 -29.59
N ARG A 98 -16.02 -32.79 -28.84
CA ARG A 98 -15.27 -33.86 -28.19
C ARG A 98 -15.57 -33.80 -26.68
N GLN A 99 -16.58 -34.54 -26.22
CA GLN A 99 -16.46 -35.90 -25.71
C GLN A 99 -16.13 -35.96 -24.21
N ARG A 100 -17.22 -35.97 -23.45
CA ARG A 100 -17.53 -36.71 -22.21
C ARG A 100 -16.40 -37.59 -21.64
N TRP A 101 -15.83 -37.15 -20.51
CA TRP A 101 -15.06 -38.00 -19.58
C TRP A 101 -15.46 -37.79 -18.12
N TRP A 102 -15.72 -36.55 -17.65
CA TRP A 102 -15.78 -36.29 -16.20
C TRP A 102 -17.18 -36.39 -15.56
N GLN A 103 -18.24 -36.62 -16.35
CA GLN A 103 -19.61 -36.79 -15.84
C GLN A 103 -19.92 -38.21 -15.31
N ARG A 104 -18.90 -39.02 -15.00
CA ARG A 104 -19.07 -40.38 -14.46
C ARG A 104 -18.51 -40.61 -13.06
N PHE A 105 -18.07 -39.59 -12.35
CA PHE A 105 -17.72 -39.72 -10.93
C PHE A 105 -18.47 -38.70 -10.07
N ALA A 106 -19.67 -39.14 -9.65
CA ALA A 106 -20.28 -38.97 -8.31
C ALA A 106 -20.49 -37.54 -7.79
N LEU A 107 -21.70 -36.99 -7.51
CA LEU A 107 -23.06 -37.52 -7.36
C LEU A 107 -23.15 -38.89 -6.66
N TRP A 108 -22.72 -39.00 -5.41
CA TRP A 108 -23.26 -39.88 -4.35
C TRP A 108 -22.61 -39.49 -3.01
N ALA A 109 -23.44 -39.30 -1.97
CA ALA A 109 -23.15 -38.93 -0.56
C ALA A 109 -22.83 -37.43 -0.29
N GLY A 110 -23.62 -36.67 0.48
CA GLY A 110 -24.79 -37.00 1.28
C GLY A 110 -25.51 -35.73 1.74
N VAL A 111 -26.81 -35.72 1.51
CA VAL A 111 -27.79 -34.84 2.15
C VAL A 111 -28.04 -35.41 3.55
N GLY A 112 -27.89 -34.59 4.60
CA GLY A 112 -28.42 -34.92 5.93
C GLY A 112 -27.56 -34.52 7.12
N ALA A 113 -27.53 -33.23 7.47
CA ALA A 113 -27.37 -32.77 8.86
C ALA A 113 -27.78 -31.28 8.94
N LEU A 114 -29.09 -31.08 8.95
CA LEU A 114 -29.78 -29.82 9.18
C LEU A 114 -29.93 -29.60 10.70
N ALA A 115 -29.94 -28.33 11.10
CA ALA A 115 -30.69 -27.79 12.24
C ALA A 115 -30.24 -28.17 13.68
N ALA A 116 -29.13 -27.59 14.16
CA ALA A 116 -28.93 -27.33 15.60
C ALA A 116 -27.99 -26.15 15.95
N ALA A 117 -27.22 -25.60 15.01
CA ALA A 117 -26.19 -24.59 15.34
C ALA A 117 -26.59 -23.12 15.12
N ALA A 118 -27.80 -22.84 14.65
CA ALA A 118 -28.22 -21.47 14.28
C ALA A 118 -28.73 -20.62 15.46
N ALA A 119 -29.10 -21.22 16.60
CA ALA A 119 -29.64 -20.48 17.76
C ALA A 119 -28.56 -19.98 18.74
N ALA A 120 -27.38 -20.62 18.79
CA ALA A 120 -26.28 -20.20 19.66
C ALA A 120 -25.43 -19.05 19.05
N ALA A 121 -25.51 -18.84 17.73
CA ALA A 121 -24.76 -17.79 17.03
C ALA A 121 -25.37 -16.38 17.19
N LEU A 122 -26.65 -16.26 17.59
CA LEU A 122 -27.33 -14.97 17.70
C LEU A 122 -27.21 -14.30 19.08
N ILE A 123 -26.73 -15.00 20.12
CA ILE A 123 -26.62 -14.45 21.48
C ILE A 123 -25.26 -13.77 21.73
N VAL A 124 -24.22 -14.13 20.98
CA VAL A 124 -22.87 -13.52 21.15
C VAL A 124 -22.71 -12.20 20.39
N ILE A 125 -23.57 -11.91 19.40
CA ILE A 125 -23.40 -10.73 18.52
C ILE A 125 -23.95 -9.42 19.14
N ARG A 126 -24.68 -9.48 20.26
CA ARG A 126 -25.42 -8.29 20.77
C ARG A 126 -24.75 -7.47 21.87
N ILE A 127 -23.52 -7.78 22.29
CA ILE A 127 -22.90 -7.12 23.46
C ILE A 127 -21.89 -6.00 23.10
N ASP A 128 -21.44 -5.87 21.85
CA ASP A 128 -20.32 -4.97 21.51
C ASP A 128 -20.69 -3.61 20.88
N THR A 129 -21.93 -3.12 21.05
CA THR A 129 -22.38 -1.85 20.44
C THR A 129 -22.63 -0.70 21.42
N ARG A 130 -21.96 -0.69 22.58
CA ARG A 130 -21.97 0.50 23.46
C ARG A 130 -20.61 0.76 24.11
N THR A 131 -19.69 1.35 23.34
CA THR A 131 -18.78 2.38 23.87
C THR A 131 -18.22 3.23 22.74
N GLY A 132 -18.59 4.51 22.74
CA GLY A 132 -18.06 5.51 21.84
C GLY A 132 -16.64 5.94 22.21
N GLY A 133 -15.95 6.54 21.24
CA GLY A 133 -14.62 7.15 21.43
C GLY A 133 -13.77 7.02 20.17
N GLY A 134 -14.06 7.85 19.16
CA GLY A 134 -13.39 7.85 17.86
C GLY A 134 -11.89 8.12 17.93
N GLY A 135 -11.12 7.13 17.52
CA GLY A 135 -9.73 7.26 17.08
C GLY A 135 -9.53 6.29 15.92
N LEU A 136 -8.92 6.74 14.83
CA LEU A 136 -8.60 5.94 13.65
C LEU A 136 -7.69 4.75 14.05
N VAL A 137 -8.31 3.61 14.33
CA VAL A 137 -7.65 2.33 14.58
C VAL A 137 -7.71 1.53 13.30
N SER A 138 -6.53 1.25 12.71
CA SER A 138 -6.40 0.22 11.67
C SER A 138 -7.02 -1.09 12.19
N PRO A 139 -7.96 -1.71 11.45
CA PRO A 139 -8.50 -3.02 11.83
C PRO A 139 -7.42 -4.08 11.59
N GLY A 140 -6.62 -4.30 12.62
CA GLY A 140 -5.41 -5.12 12.59
C GLY A 140 -4.47 -4.74 13.74
N GLY A 141 -5.02 -4.74 14.97
CA GLY A 141 -4.43 -4.15 16.17
C GLY A 141 -3.01 -4.61 16.51
N LEU A 142 -2.05 -3.78 16.11
CA LEU A 142 -0.88 -3.44 16.92
C LEU A 142 -0.83 -1.91 16.96
N PRO A 143 -0.68 -1.27 18.14
CA PRO A 143 -0.54 0.19 18.20
C PRO A 143 0.65 0.62 17.33
N PRO A 144 0.56 1.74 16.58
CA PRO A 144 1.71 2.24 15.85
C PRO A 144 2.81 2.54 16.87
N SER A 145 3.85 1.71 16.88
CA SER A 145 5.11 2.00 17.57
C SER A 145 5.67 3.27 16.94
N ARG A 146 5.43 4.42 17.58
CA ARG A 146 6.00 5.70 17.16
C ARG A 146 7.46 5.71 17.55
N ILE A 147 8.27 5.07 16.72
CA ILE A 147 9.72 5.16 16.79
C ILE A 147 10.07 6.59 16.39
N ARG A 148 10.41 7.40 17.38
CA ARG A 148 10.80 8.79 17.17
C ARG A 148 12.30 8.81 16.93
N PHE A 149 12.71 8.68 15.67
CA PHE A 149 14.02 9.20 15.29
C PHE A 149 13.97 10.72 15.37
N LYS A 150 15.04 11.34 15.85
CA LYS A 150 15.19 12.80 15.84
C LYS A 150 15.13 13.27 14.38
N GLY A 151 13.94 13.65 13.90
CA GLY A 151 13.71 14.10 12.53
C GLY A 151 12.81 13.26 11.62
N GLY A 152 12.07 12.25 12.13
CA GLY A 152 11.04 11.58 11.32
C GLY A 152 10.50 10.27 11.89
N SER A 153 9.27 9.90 11.52
CA SER A 153 8.69 8.59 11.85
C SER A 153 9.24 7.51 10.92
N LEU A 154 9.72 6.41 11.48
CA LEU A 154 10.04 5.21 10.70
C LEU A 154 8.73 4.61 10.13
N ALA A 155 8.68 4.40 8.83
CA ALA A 155 7.56 3.73 8.17
C ALA A 155 8.05 2.67 7.20
N ILE A 156 7.29 1.58 7.06
CA ILE A 156 7.49 0.59 6.01
C ILE A 156 6.25 0.49 5.13
N SER A 157 6.49 0.20 3.86
CA SER A 157 5.46 -0.17 2.89
C SER A 157 5.85 -1.49 2.23
N LEU A 158 4.84 -2.23 1.77
CA LEU A 158 5.04 -3.43 0.98
C LEU A 158 4.66 -3.15 -0.47
N VAL A 159 5.36 -3.81 -1.38
CA VAL A 159 5.02 -3.87 -2.80
C VAL A 159 4.90 -5.33 -3.18
N ARG A 160 3.73 -5.75 -3.68
CA ARG A 160 3.46 -7.13 -4.09
C ARG A 160 3.49 -7.22 -5.60
N ALA A 161 4.22 -8.21 -6.12
CA ALA A 161 4.17 -8.61 -7.52
C ALA A 161 3.54 -10.00 -7.64
N ARG A 162 2.60 -10.15 -8.60
CA ARG A 162 1.94 -11.43 -8.93
C ARG A 162 1.59 -11.46 -10.41
N GLY A 163 2.10 -12.43 -11.15
CA GLY A 163 1.74 -12.61 -12.57
C GLY A 163 1.96 -11.36 -13.43
N GLY A 164 3.00 -10.57 -13.13
CA GLY A 164 3.28 -9.30 -13.82
C GLY A 164 2.55 -8.07 -13.27
N ALA A 165 1.50 -8.24 -12.47
CA ALA A 165 0.81 -7.14 -11.79
C ALA A 165 1.59 -6.69 -10.55
N VAL A 166 1.58 -5.38 -10.28
CA VAL A 166 2.22 -4.77 -9.10
C VAL A 166 1.16 -4.02 -8.29
N GLU A 167 1.08 -4.33 -6.99
CA GLU A 167 0.20 -3.66 -6.02
C GLU A 167 1.03 -3.00 -4.92
N LEU A 168 0.74 -1.74 -4.62
CA LEU A 168 1.36 -0.97 -3.53
C LEU A 168 0.53 -1.10 -2.26
N ALA A 169 1.18 -1.20 -1.11
CA ALA A 169 0.55 -1.37 0.20
C ALA A 169 -0.53 -2.49 0.25
N PRO A 170 -0.21 -3.70 -0.26
CA PRO A 170 -1.13 -4.83 -0.27
C PRO A 170 -1.54 -5.20 1.16
N THR A 171 -2.84 -5.38 1.37
CA THR A 171 -3.38 -5.87 2.65
C THR A 171 -3.71 -7.37 2.61
N THR A 172 -3.61 -7.99 1.43
CA THR A 172 -3.83 -9.43 1.25
C THR A 172 -2.75 -10.15 0.46
N PHE A 173 -2.73 -11.49 0.56
CA PHE A 173 -1.89 -12.37 -0.24
C PHE A 173 -2.61 -13.66 -0.66
N ALA A 174 -2.10 -14.36 -1.68
CA ALA A 174 -2.62 -15.63 -2.19
C ALA A 174 -2.07 -16.81 -1.37
N PRO A 175 -2.92 -17.64 -0.75
CA PRO A 175 -2.46 -18.74 0.10
C PRO A 175 -1.72 -19.84 -0.65
N SER A 176 -2.03 -20.04 -1.93
CA SER A 176 -1.34 -21.00 -2.82
C SER A 176 0.06 -20.55 -3.26
N GLY A 177 0.53 -19.39 -2.79
CA GLY A 177 1.80 -18.80 -3.21
C GLY A 177 1.70 -17.97 -4.49
N GLY A 178 2.86 -17.67 -5.06
CA GLY A 178 3.00 -16.84 -6.28
C GLY A 178 3.09 -15.33 -6.03
N ASP A 179 2.81 -14.88 -4.80
CA ASP A 179 3.09 -13.52 -4.39
C ASP A 179 4.56 -13.32 -4.07
N ARG A 180 5.13 -12.22 -4.58
CA ARG A 180 6.46 -11.76 -4.22
C ARG A 180 6.37 -10.38 -3.60
N PHE A 181 6.86 -10.24 -2.37
CA PHE A 181 6.86 -8.99 -1.63
C PHE A 181 8.25 -8.34 -1.65
N LYS A 182 8.26 -7.03 -1.85
CA LYS A 182 9.40 -6.15 -1.63
C LYS A 182 9.05 -5.18 -0.51
N VAL A 183 10.05 -4.84 0.30
CA VAL A 183 9.90 -3.89 1.41
C VAL A 183 10.48 -2.55 0.98
N GLU A 184 9.74 -1.48 1.23
CA GLU A 184 10.22 -0.10 1.12
C GLU A 184 10.27 0.53 2.50
N LEU A 185 11.32 1.29 2.77
CA LEU A 185 11.53 1.99 4.02
C LEU A 185 11.47 3.50 3.81
N THR A 186 10.71 4.18 4.65
CA THR A 186 10.82 5.62 4.82
C THR A 186 11.41 5.92 6.20
N CYS A 187 12.54 6.64 6.22
CA CYS A 187 13.17 7.12 7.45
C CYS A 187 13.70 8.56 7.28
N GLY A 188 13.88 9.26 8.41
CA GLY A 188 14.35 10.65 8.45
C GLY A 188 15.70 10.84 7.76
N SER A 189 15.95 12.04 7.26
CA SER A 189 17.09 12.34 6.37
C SER A 189 18.46 12.16 7.05
N GLY A 190 19.42 11.65 6.26
CA GLY A 190 20.86 11.86 6.49
C GLY A 190 21.62 10.73 7.21
N GLY A 191 20.96 9.73 7.78
CA GLY A 191 21.62 8.62 8.49
C GLY A 191 21.82 7.36 7.65
N GLU A 192 22.86 6.58 7.96
CA GLU A 192 22.89 5.15 7.63
C GLU A 192 22.24 4.35 8.77
N VAL A 193 21.32 3.47 8.42
CA VAL A 193 20.66 2.57 9.36
C VAL A 193 20.97 1.11 9.03
N ARG A 194 21.02 0.25 10.06
CA ARG A 194 21.04 -1.20 9.85
C ARG A 194 19.64 -1.75 9.98
N VAL A 195 19.17 -2.43 8.95
CA VAL A 195 17.80 -2.96 8.90
C VAL A 195 17.79 -4.46 8.72
N GLU A 196 16.99 -5.17 9.52
CA GLU A 196 16.74 -6.61 9.39
C GLU A 196 15.24 -6.83 9.21
N THR A 197 14.87 -7.58 8.16
CA THR A 197 13.48 -7.94 7.86
C THR A 197 13.15 -9.27 8.50
N VAL A 198 12.09 -9.28 9.29
CA VAL A 198 11.54 -10.46 9.96
C VAL A 198 10.14 -10.70 9.43
N VAL A 199 9.88 -11.90 8.95
CA VAL A 199 8.53 -12.32 8.53
C VAL A 199 8.07 -13.38 9.50
N LEU A 200 6.93 -13.14 10.16
CA LEU A 200 6.31 -14.08 11.08
C LEU A 200 5.01 -14.59 10.48
N GLN A 201 4.79 -15.91 10.51
CA GLN A 201 3.54 -16.53 10.10
C GLN A 201 3.13 -17.57 11.15
N GLY A 202 2.25 -17.17 12.08
CA GLY A 202 1.95 -17.99 13.24
C GLY A 202 3.17 -18.18 14.15
N ARG A 203 3.75 -19.38 14.19
CA ARG A 203 4.97 -19.70 14.97
C ARG A 203 6.25 -19.70 14.11
N ASP A 204 6.09 -19.64 12.79
CA ASP A 204 7.21 -19.67 11.87
C ASP A 204 7.83 -18.28 11.77
N VAL A 205 9.18 -18.24 11.79
CA VAL A 205 9.96 -17.01 11.72
C VAL A 205 11.00 -17.14 10.62
N ALA A 206 10.95 -16.23 9.65
CA ALA A 206 11.88 -16.16 8.52
C ALA A 206 12.61 -14.81 8.45
N PHE A 207 13.80 -14.83 7.84
CA PHE A 207 14.66 -13.66 7.62
C PHE A 207 15.05 -13.56 6.14
N PRO A 208 14.09 -13.29 5.25
CA PRO A 208 14.25 -13.62 3.84
C PRO A 208 15.19 -12.69 3.06
N LEU A 209 15.47 -11.49 3.56
CA LEU A 209 16.40 -10.54 2.91
C LEU A 209 17.85 -10.67 3.42
N GLY A 210 18.12 -11.71 4.21
CA GLY A 210 19.42 -11.97 4.81
C GLY A 210 19.69 -11.13 6.06
N ARG A 211 20.97 -10.98 6.41
CA ARG A 211 21.41 -10.26 7.62
C ARG A 211 21.27 -8.75 7.47
N ALA A 212 21.29 -8.07 8.62
CA ALA A 212 21.19 -6.62 8.72
C ALA A 212 22.12 -5.89 7.72
N ARG A 213 21.53 -5.07 6.85
CA ARG A 213 22.25 -4.30 5.81
C ARG A 213 22.27 -2.83 6.18
N ARG A 214 23.35 -2.14 5.79
CA ARG A 214 23.41 -0.67 5.85
C ARG A 214 22.56 -0.11 4.72
N LEU A 215 21.66 0.80 5.06
CA LEU A 215 20.79 1.50 4.12
C LEU A 215 20.91 3.00 4.40
N ARG A 216 21.06 3.80 3.34
CA ARG A 216 20.92 5.26 3.47
C ARG A 216 19.46 5.59 3.65
N CYS A 217 19.15 6.40 4.65
CA CYS A 217 17.78 6.84 4.87
C CYS A 217 17.28 7.78 3.79
N GLY A 218 15.97 7.72 3.57
CA GLY A 218 15.25 8.50 2.56
C GLY A 218 13.78 8.11 2.52
N ASN A 219 13.08 8.59 1.51
CA ASN A 219 11.68 8.24 1.29
C ASN A 219 11.56 7.02 0.36
N ARG A 220 10.79 6.00 0.77
CA ARG A 220 10.52 4.78 0.01
C ARG A 220 11.78 4.09 -0.53
N VAL A 221 12.82 4.01 0.29
CA VAL A 221 14.07 3.35 -0.07
C VAL A 221 13.82 1.84 -0.18
N PRO A 222 13.99 1.24 -1.37
CA PRO A 222 13.74 -0.18 -1.55
C PRO A 222 14.81 -1.01 -0.84
N LEU A 223 14.37 -1.99 -0.05
CA LEU A 223 15.29 -2.98 0.51
C LEU A 223 15.76 -3.94 -0.60
N PRO A 224 17.05 -4.34 -0.62
CA PRO A 224 17.54 -5.32 -1.58
C PRO A 224 16.88 -6.70 -1.39
N GLY A 225 16.38 -7.26 -2.49
CA GLY A 225 15.74 -8.57 -2.53
C GLY A 225 14.21 -8.52 -2.49
N ALA A 226 13.61 -9.69 -2.47
CA ALA A 226 12.18 -9.92 -2.37
C ALA A 226 11.94 -11.30 -1.76
N PHE A 227 10.74 -11.55 -1.24
CA PHE A 227 10.39 -12.83 -0.63
C PHE A 227 9.02 -13.31 -1.06
N GLY A 228 8.88 -14.64 -1.14
CA GLY A 228 7.60 -15.30 -1.38
C GLY A 228 6.84 -15.50 -0.08
N VAL A 229 5.52 -15.54 -0.18
CA VAL A 229 4.63 -15.92 0.93
C VAL A 229 3.61 -16.92 0.40
N ASP A 230 3.40 -17.98 1.16
CA ASP A 230 2.38 -19.00 0.96
C ASP A 230 1.69 -19.30 2.31
N GLY A 231 0.67 -20.17 2.28
CA GLY A 231 -0.04 -20.63 3.47
C GLY A 231 -1.26 -19.80 3.87
N ASN A 232 -2.04 -20.35 4.81
CA ASN A 232 -3.39 -19.86 5.13
C ASN A 232 -3.45 -19.02 6.42
N LYS A 233 -2.30 -18.53 6.91
CA LYS A 233 -2.21 -17.75 8.15
C LYS A 233 -1.78 -16.31 7.84
N PRO A 234 -2.30 -15.30 8.55
CA PRO A 234 -1.77 -13.94 8.45
C PRO A 234 -0.26 -13.89 8.65
N ILE A 235 0.39 -12.97 7.95
CA ILE A 235 1.81 -12.69 8.13
C ILE A 235 2.00 -11.31 8.75
N ASP A 236 3.00 -11.21 9.61
CA ASP A 236 3.51 -9.95 10.12
C ASP A 236 4.91 -9.72 9.52
N VAL A 237 5.03 -8.71 8.66
CA VAL A 237 6.29 -8.27 8.07
C VAL A 237 6.82 -7.12 8.92
N CYS A 238 7.85 -7.41 9.70
CA CYS A 238 8.47 -6.46 10.59
C CYS A 238 9.84 -6.05 10.07
N LEU A 239 10.14 -4.75 10.18
CA LEU A 239 11.47 -4.21 10.00
C LEU A 239 11.99 -3.75 11.34
N VAL A 240 13.17 -4.25 11.71
CA VAL A 240 13.88 -3.79 12.90
C VAL A 240 15.08 -2.96 12.46
N VAL A 241 15.14 -1.77 13.01
CA VAL A 241 16.23 -0.82 12.77
C VAL A 241 17.18 -0.87 13.97
N SER A 242 18.46 -0.82 13.70
CA SER A 242 19.50 -0.78 14.73
C SER A 242 20.56 0.24 14.39
N SER A 243 21.03 0.94 15.43
CA SER A 243 22.18 1.84 15.36
C SER A 243 23.50 1.05 15.35
N ALA A 244 24.61 1.68 14.97
CA ALA A 244 25.92 1.06 15.12
C ALA A 244 26.19 0.74 16.60
N GLY A 245 26.54 -0.52 16.90
CA GLY A 245 26.85 -0.98 18.27
C GLY A 245 25.68 -1.64 19.01
N GLU A 246 24.44 -1.55 18.51
CA GLU A 246 23.31 -2.24 19.14
C GLU A 246 23.35 -3.75 18.89
N SER A 247 22.93 -4.50 19.92
CA SER A 247 22.79 -5.97 19.84
C SER A 247 21.75 -6.37 18.79
N ARG A 248 22.12 -7.38 17.99
CA ARG A 248 21.25 -7.99 16.97
C ARG A 248 20.02 -8.63 17.61
N ILE A 249 18.96 -8.77 16.83
CA ILE A 249 17.76 -9.47 17.29
C ILE A 249 18.11 -10.93 17.58
N SER A 250 17.72 -11.43 18.75
CA SER A 250 17.85 -12.84 19.07
C SER A 250 16.85 -13.65 18.26
N ARG A 251 17.34 -14.38 17.25
CA ARG A 251 16.52 -15.29 16.43
C ARG A 251 15.85 -16.37 17.26
N ARG A 252 16.54 -16.85 18.30
CA ARG A 252 15.98 -17.80 19.28
C ARG A 252 14.81 -17.18 20.03
N ALA A 253 14.98 -15.98 20.57
CA ALA A 253 13.89 -15.29 21.28
C ALA A 253 12.67 -15.01 20.37
N LEU A 254 12.90 -14.71 19.08
CA LEU A 254 11.82 -14.56 18.10
C LEU A 254 11.07 -15.87 17.84
N ARG A 255 11.76 -17.00 17.74
CA ARG A 255 11.11 -18.31 17.60
C ARG A 255 10.28 -18.67 18.84
N ASP A 256 10.80 -18.36 20.03
CA ASP A 256 10.16 -18.72 21.29
C ASP A 256 8.97 -17.80 21.63
N ARG A 257 9.08 -16.49 21.35
CA ARG A 257 8.11 -15.47 21.81
C ARG A 257 7.41 -14.70 20.69
N GLY A 258 7.73 -14.96 19.43
CA GLY A 258 7.14 -14.28 18.26
C GLY A 258 7.33 -12.76 18.32
N LEU A 259 6.28 -12.02 17.95
CA LEU A 259 6.27 -10.56 17.97
C LEU A 259 6.65 -9.95 19.33
N LYS A 260 6.41 -10.64 20.44
CA LYS A 260 6.73 -10.13 21.79
C LYS A 260 8.24 -10.01 22.03
N ALA A 261 9.08 -10.67 21.22
CA ALA A 261 10.53 -10.52 21.28
C ALA A 261 11.06 -9.34 20.45
N LEU A 262 10.22 -8.66 19.67
CA LEU A 262 10.64 -7.49 18.90
C LEU A 262 10.77 -6.26 19.81
N PRO A 263 11.85 -5.47 19.66
CA PRO A 263 12.03 -4.24 20.40
C PRO A 263 11.09 -3.15 19.87
N ARG A 264 10.05 -2.82 20.64
CA ARG A 264 8.95 -1.92 20.22
C ARG A 264 9.39 -0.52 19.82
N ASP A 265 10.49 -0.05 20.41
CA ASP A 265 11.11 1.25 20.19
C ASP A 265 11.91 1.35 18.88
N ARG A 266 12.13 0.22 18.18
CA ARG A 266 12.90 0.18 16.93
C ARG A 266 12.40 -0.86 15.92
N SER A 267 11.20 -1.40 16.12
CA SER A 267 10.50 -2.26 15.16
C SER A 267 9.20 -1.63 14.65
N VAL A 268 9.00 -1.67 13.34
CA VAL A 268 7.73 -1.34 12.68
C VAL A 268 7.24 -2.55 11.91
N CYS A 269 5.94 -2.84 11.98
CA CYS A 269 5.35 -4.04 11.39
C CYS A 269 4.13 -3.70 10.53
N VAL A 270 3.95 -4.46 9.45
CA VAL A 270 2.75 -4.45 8.61
C VAL A 270 2.18 -5.87 8.58
N ARG A 271 0.88 -5.98 8.79
CA ARG A 271 0.15 -7.24 8.72
C ARG A 271 -0.50 -7.41 7.35
N VAL A 272 -0.38 -8.59 6.78
CA VAL A 272 -1.03 -8.98 5.52
C VAL A 272 -1.80 -10.28 5.75
N VAL A 273 -3.07 -10.34 5.33
CA VAL A 273 -3.94 -11.51 5.56
C VAL A 273 -4.12 -12.33 4.28
N PRO A 274 -4.26 -13.66 4.35
CA PRO A 274 -4.61 -14.44 3.16
C PRO A 274 -5.98 -14.00 2.64
N ASN A 275 -6.16 -13.94 1.33
CA ASN A 275 -7.42 -13.51 0.71
C ASN A 275 -8.60 -14.46 0.97
N SER A 276 -8.34 -15.69 1.43
CA SER A 276 -9.35 -16.64 1.88
C SER A 276 -10.01 -16.28 3.22
N LEU A 277 -9.46 -15.30 3.95
CA LEU A 277 -10.00 -14.82 5.23
C LEU A 277 -10.73 -13.47 5.11
N ARG A 278 -11.02 -13.01 3.89
CA ARG A 278 -11.86 -11.82 3.66
C ARG A 278 -13.32 -12.18 3.47
#